data_AF-A0A1X7SMW8-F1
#
_entry.id   AF-A0A1X7SMW8-F1
#
_cell.length_a   1.000
_cell.length_b   1.000
_cell.length_c   1.000
_cell.angle_alpha   90.00
_cell.angle_beta   90.00
_cell.angle_gamma   90.00
#
_symmetry.space_group_name_H-M   'P 1'
#
loop_
_entity.id
_entity.type
_entity.pdbx_description
1 polymer ?
#
loop_
_entity_poly.entity_id
_entity_poly.type
_entity_poly.pdbx_seq_one_letter_code
_entity_poly.pdbx_strand_id
1 'polypeptide(L)'
;EILTPLKVLNLFRNIPDEDIVLLGMTLAAGRPEDLIVTRLLVPPLCIRPSVVSDTQAGTTEDDVTIKLRDIIFANDVIHRHRTTGAKVEMILEMWDYLQLQVALYINSEVSGIPPSMI
;
A
#
# COMPACT_ATOMS: atom_id res chain seq x y z
N GLU A 1 -12.31 6.58 -18.96
CA GLU A 1 -11.47 7.43 -18.09
C GLU A 1 -10.81 6.53 -17.05
N ILE A 2 -9.52 6.71 -16.75
CA ILE A 2 -8.86 5.96 -15.67
C ILE A 2 -9.12 6.71 -14.36
N LEU A 3 -9.73 6.05 -13.38
CA LEU A 3 -9.99 6.63 -12.06
C LEU A 3 -8.78 6.40 -11.15
N THR A 4 -8.16 7.48 -10.67
CA THR A 4 -7.05 7.36 -9.71
C THR A 4 -7.57 7.08 -8.29
N PRO A 5 -6.79 6.40 -7.44
CA PRO A 5 -7.19 6.16 -6.04
C PRO A 5 -7.53 7.45 -5.29
N LEU A 6 -6.83 8.55 -5.58
CA LEU A 6 -7.12 9.86 -5.00
C LEU A 6 -8.49 10.41 -5.43
N LYS A 7 -8.86 10.26 -6.71
CA LYS A 7 -10.17 10.69 -7.21
C LYS A 7 -11.28 9.84 -6.60
N VAL A 8 -11.10 8.52 -6.54
CA VAL A 8 -12.06 7.60 -5.92
C VAL A 8 -12.23 7.89 -4.43
N LEU A 9 -11.14 8.14 -3.70
CA LEU A 9 -11.18 8.51 -2.29
C LEU A 9 -12.04 9.76 -2.04
N ASN A 10 -11.89 10.79 -2.87
CA ASN A 10 -12.69 12.00 -2.75
C ASN A 10 -14.17 11.76 -3.10
N LEU A 11 -14.45 10.90 -4.08
CA LEU A 11 -15.83 10.51 -4.39
C LEU A 11 -16.46 9.77 -3.21
N PHE A 12 -15.75 8.81 -2.61
CA PHE A 12 -16.23 8.04 -1.46
C PHE A 12 -16.48 8.91 -0.22
N ARG A 13 -15.60 9.87 0.06
CA ARG A 13 -15.80 10.84 1.15
C ARG A 13 -17.04 11.73 0.99
N ASN A 14 -17.49 11.94 -0.24
CA ASN A 14 -18.66 12.76 -0.53
C ASN A 14 -19.98 11.98 -0.45
N ILE A 15 -19.94 10.67 -0.18
CA ILE A 15 -21.15 9.86 0.01
C ILE A 15 -21.73 10.19 1.40
N PRO A 16 -23.00 10.63 1.46
CA PRO A 16 -23.64 10.94 2.74
C PRO A 16 -23.94 9.67 3.53
N ASP A 17 -23.99 9.79 4.85
CA ASP A 17 -24.12 8.64 5.75
C ASP A 17 -25.42 7.85 5.55
N GLU A 18 -26.48 8.51 5.08
CA GLU A 18 -27.78 7.92 4.74
C GLU A 18 -27.69 6.95 3.53
N ASP A 19 -26.77 7.21 2.60
CA ASP A 19 -26.59 6.40 1.40
C ASP A 19 -25.69 5.18 1.64
N ILE A 20 -24.96 5.12 2.75
CA ILE A 20 -24.01 4.02 3.04
C ILE A 20 -24.73 2.66 3.13
N VAL A 21 -25.96 2.64 3.64
CA VAL A 21 -26.77 1.41 3.72
C VAL A 21 -27.16 0.90 2.33
N LEU A 22 -27.33 1.80 1.35
CA LEU A 22 -27.65 1.43 -0.04
C LEU A 22 -26.48 0.69 -0.72
N LEU A 23 -25.26 0.88 -0.22
CA LEU A 23 -24.06 0.18 -0.67
C LEU A 23 -23.87 -1.18 0.01
N GLY A 24 -24.80 -1.60 0.88
CA GLY A 24 -24.69 -2.83 1.66
C GLY A 24 -23.68 -2.76 2.80
N MET A 25 -23.31 -1.54 3.23
CA MET A 25 -22.39 -1.30 4.34
C MET A 25 -23.14 -0.81 5.58
N THR A 26 -22.45 -0.79 6.72
CA THR A 26 -22.97 -0.18 7.97
C THR A 26 -21.93 0.79 8.52
N LEU A 27 -22.39 1.92 9.08
CA LEU A 27 -21.50 2.93 9.66
C LEU A 27 -20.57 2.38 10.76
N ALA A 28 -20.99 1.32 11.46
CA ALA A 28 -20.18 0.67 12.48
C ALA A 28 -19.03 -0.19 11.90
N ALA A 29 -19.21 -0.73 10.69
CA ALA A 29 -18.20 -1.55 10.02
C ALA A 29 -17.17 -0.70 9.26
N GLY A 30 -17.52 0.53 8.88
CA GLY A 30 -16.66 1.47 8.18
C GLY A 30 -17.39 2.22 7.08
N ARG A 31 -16.69 3.13 6.42
CA ARG A 31 -17.19 3.90 5.30
C ARG A 31 -16.51 3.47 3.99
N PRO A 32 -17.08 3.76 2.81
CA PRO A 32 -16.47 3.41 1.54
C PRO A 32 -15.02 3.93 1.37
N GLU A 33 -14.71 5.12 1.90
CA GLU A 33 -13.36 5.68 1.85
C GLU A 33 -12.31 4.87 2.61
N ASP A 34 -12.74 4.07 3.60
CA ASP A 34 -11.83 3.21 4.38
C ASP A 34 -11.32 2.01 3.56
N LEU A 35 -11.97 1.72 2.42
CA LEU A 35 -11.49 0.73 1.45
C LEU A 35 -10.20 1.19 0.73
N ILE A 36 -9.92 2.49 0.75
CA ILE A 36 -8.68 3.06 0.18
C ILE A 36 -7.63 3.19 1.28
N VAL A 37 -6.57 2.38 1.18
CA VAL A 37 -5.48 2.37 2.16
C VAL A 37 -4.71 3.69 2.13
N THR A 38 -4.86 4.49 3.19
CA THR A 38 -4.09 5.73 3.40
C THR A 38 -3.04 5.61 4.51
N ARG A 39 -3.15 4.56 5.34
CA ARG A 39 -2.22 4.21 6.40
C ARG A 39 -2.07 2.70 6.41
N LEU A 40 -0.83 2.23 6.46
CA LEU A 40 -0.53 0.81 6.51
C LEU A 40 -0.12 0.44 7.95
N LEU A 41 -0.75 -0.60 8.50
CA LEU A 41 -0.37 -1.12 9.81
C LEU A 41 0.91 -1.94 9.69
N VAL A 42 1.86 -1.67 10.59
CA VAL A 42 3.11 -2.42 10.68
C VAL A 42 2.97 -3.47 11.79
N PRO A 43 3.03 -4.77 11.47
CA PRO A 43 2.90 -5.82 12.47
C PRO A 43 4.09 -5.82 13.46
N PRO A 44 3.86 -6.23 14.71
CA PRO A 44 4.92 -6.39 15.72
C PRO A 44 5.91 -7.51 15.35
N LEU A 45 7.08 -7.49 15.98
CA LEU A 45 8.18 -8.45 15.71
C LEU A 45 7.78 -9.92 15.88
N CYS A 46 6.83 -10.24 16.76
CA CYS A 46 6.37 -11.61 16.93
C CYS A 46 5.66 -12.18 15.70
N ILE A 47 5.17 -11.32 14.80
CA ILE A 47 4.56 -11.70 13.51
C ILE A 47 5.57 -11.64 12.36
N ARG A 48 6.66 -10.88 12.52
CA ARG A 48 7.74 -10.73 11.53
C ARG A 48 9.12 -10.97 12.17
N PRO A 49 9.42 -12.20 12.60
CA PRO A 49 10.60 -12.51 13.41
C PRO A 49 11.90 -12.34 12.62
N SER A 50 12.98 -12.02 13.33
CA SER A 50 14.34 -12.00 12.78
C SER A 50 15.12 -13.17 13.35
N VAL A 51 15.83 -13.91 12.49
CA VAL A 51 16.61 -15.09 12.88
C VAL A 51 18.10 -14.75 12.76
N VAL A 52 18.87 -14.97 13.83
CA VAL A 52 20.33 -14.86 13.76
C VAL A 52 20.87 -16.12 13.09
N SER A 53 21.74 -15.96 12.09
CA SER A 53 22.37 -17.10 11.45
C SER A 53 23.56 -17.59 12.29
N ASP A 54 23.55 -18.86 12.68
CA ASP A 54 24.65 -19.48 13.44
C ASP A 54 25.91 -19.71 12.57
N THR A 55 25.75 -19.76 11.25
CA THR A 55 26.82 -20.10 10.30
C THR A 55 27.43 -18.90 9.58
N GLN A 56 26.75 -17.76 9.57
CA GLN A 56 27.24 -16.51 8.95
C GLN A 56 26.97 -15.33 9.89
N ALA A 57 27.91 -14.38 9.96
CA ALA A 57 27.68 -13.15 10.72
C ALA A 57 26.56 -12.34 10.07
N GLY A 58 25.34 -12.39 10.63
CA GLY A 58 24.20 -11.63 10.14
C GLY A 58 22.85 -12.09 10.70
N THR A 59 21.81 -11.31 10.41
CA THR A 59 20.40 -11.66 10.66
C THR A 59 19.69 -11.93 9.34
N THR A 60 18.80 -12.90 9.34
CA THR A 60 17.82 -13.15 8.28
C THR A 60 16.49 -12.58 8.75
N GLU A 61 16.00 -11.57 8.05
CA GLU A 61 14.72 -10.92 8.34
C GLU A 61 13.57 -11.66 7.65
N ASP A 62 12.40 -11.68 8.27
CA ASP A 62 11.16 -12.18 7.68
C ASP A 62 10.79 -11.44 6.37
N ASP A 63 10.15 -12.15 5.43
CA ASP A 63 9.72 -11.60 4.14
C ASP A 63 8.78 -10.39 4.29
N VAL A 64 7.95 -10.36 5.34
CA VAL A 64 7.12 -9.20 5.68
C VAL A 64 7.99 -7.98 5.98
N THR A 65 9.08 -8.15 6.72
CA THR A 65 10.01 -7.04 7.02
C THR A 65 10.68 -6.53 5.73
N ILE A 66 11.05 -7.44 4.83
CA ILE A 66 11.62 -7.07 3.52
C ILE A 66 10.60 -6.28 2.69
N LYS A 67 9.34 -6.75 2.62
CA LYS A 67 8.27 -6.08 1.87
C LYS A 67 7.96 -4.70 2.42
N LEU A 68 7.90 -4.56 3.75
CA LEU A 68 7.68 -3.27 4.41
C LEU A 68 8.81 -2.27 4.12
N ARG A 69 10.06 -2.74 4.07
CA ARG A 69 11.20 -1.90 3.68
C ARG A 69 11.01 -1.33 2.27
N ASP A 70 10.59 -2.16 1.33
CA ASP A 70 10.41 -1.73 -0.07
C ASP A 70 9.23 -0.75 -0.21
N ILE A 71 8.14 -0.95 0.55
CA ILE A 71 7.02 0.00 0.65
C ILE A 71 7.48 1.36 1.21
N ILE A 72 8.25 1.36 2.29
CA ILE A 72 8.77 2.59 2.90
C ILE A 72 9.70 3.32 1.93
N PHE A 73 10.56 2.59 1.22
CA PHE A 73 11.46 3.15 0.22
C PHE A 73 10.68 3.84 -0.91
N ALA A 74 9.70 3.15 -1.51
CA ALA A 74 8.87 3.73 -2.57
C ALA A 74 8.14 5.00 -2.09
N ASN A 75 7.57 4.97 -0.88
CA ASN A 75 6.89 6.12 -0.31
C ASN A 75 7.83 7.32 -0.10
N ASP A 76 9.04 7.09 0.41
CA ASP A 76 10.03 8.15 0.60
C ASP A 76 10.53 8.73 -0.74
N VAL A 77 10.71 7.89 -1.77
CA VAL A 77 11.05 8.35 -3.12
C VAL A 77 9.95 9.26 -3.68
N ILE A 78 8.68 8.89 -3.53
CA ILE A 78 7.55 9.75 -3.94
C ILE A 78 7.61 11.09 -3.20
N HIS A 79 7.83 11.08 -1.89
CA HIS A 79 7.96 12.30 -1.11
C HIS A 79 9.10 13.19 -1.61
N ARG A 80 10.28 12.63 -1.88
CA ARG A 80 11.42 13.37 -2.43
C ARG A 80 11.13 13.92 -3.83
N HIS A 81 10.55 13.12 -4.73
CA HIS A 81 10.18 13.57 -6.07
C HIS A 81 9.19 14.73 -6.04
N ARG A 82 8.26 14.73 -5.09
CA ARG A 82 7.32 15.83 -4.88
C ARG A 82 8.02 17.09 -4.36
N THR A 83 8.98 16.97 -3.44
CA THR A 83 9.68 18.14 -2.86
C THR A 83 10.71 18.74 -3.81
N THR A 84 11.36 17.92 -4.65
CA THR A 84 12.34 18.40 -5.64
C THR A 84 11.73 18.88 -6.94
N GLY A 85 10.41 18.76 -7.11
CA GLY A 85 9.72 19.15 -8.34
C GLY A 85 10.07 18.23 -9.52
N ALA A 86 10.25 16.94 -9.27
CA ALA A 86 10.47 15.95 -10.31
C ALA A 86 9.26 15.89 -11.27
N LYS A 87 9.49 15.31 -12.45
CA LYS A 87 8.45 15.14 -13.47
C LYS A 87 7.29 14.30 -12.93
N VAL A 88 6.08 14.67 -13.32
CA VAL A 88 4.85 14.01 -12.86
C VAL A 88 4.86 12.53 -13.24
N GLU A 89 5.38 12.20 -14.42
CA GLU A 89 5.46 10.81 -14.90
C GLU A 89 6.29 9.92 -13.96
N MET A 90 7.38 10.45 -13.40
CA MET A 90 8.22 9.71 -12.44
C MET A 90 7.50 9.49 -11.10
N ILE A 91 6.70 10.46 -10.67
CA ILE A 91 5.88 10.34 -9.45
C ILE A 91 4.80 9.27 -9.67
N LEU A 92 4.15 9.27 -10.84
CA LEU A 92 3.10 8.30 -11.19
C LEU A 92 3.66 6.88 -11.32
N GLU A 93 4.84 6.71 -11.94
CA GLU A 93 5.50 5.41 -12.03
C GLU A 93 5.81 4.84 -10.63
N MET A 94 6.39 5.66 -9.75
CA MET A 94 6.67 5.23 -8.37
C MET A 94 5.38 5.01 -7.56
N TRP A 95 4.32 5.77 -7.85
CA TRP A 95 3.00 5.57 -7.26
C TRP A 95 2.42 4.21 -7.65
N ASP A 96 2.52 3.81 -8.92
CA ASP A 96 2.06 2.51 -9.38
C ASP A 96 2.89 1.37 -8.78
N TYR A 97 4.21 1.57 -8.67
CA TYR A 97 5.07 0.64 -7.94
C TYR A 97 4.65 0.49 -6.47
N LEU A 98 4.37 1.59 -5.77
CA LEU A 98 3.90 1.57 -4.38
C LEU A 98 2.56 0.80 -4.25
N GLN A 99 1.61 1.03 -5.16
CA GLN A 99 0.34 0.29 -5.18
C GLN A 99 0.56 -1.21 -5.28
N LEU A 100 1.46 -1.64 -6.16
CA LEU A 100 1.80 -3.04 -6.33
C LEU A 100 2.46 -3.64 -5.09
N GLN A 101 3.41 -2.94 -4.46
CA GLN A 101 4.08 -3.43 -3.26
C GLN A 101 3.10 -3.59 -2.10
N VAL A 102 2.16 -2.65 -1.93
CA VAL A 102 1.10 -2.76 -0.90
C VAL A 102 0.12 -3.89 -1.23
N ALA A 103 -0.25 -4.08 -2.50
CA ALA A 103 -1.14 -5.17 -2.91
C ALA A 103 -0.52 -6.54 -2.60
N LEU A 104 0.75 -6.75 -3.00
CA LEU A 104 1.49 -7.98 -2.74
C LEU A 104 1.79 -8.21 -1.26
N TYR A 105 1.89 -7.15 -0.47
CA TYR A 105 2.02 -7.25 0.99
C TYR A 105 0.75 -7.80 1.65
N ILE A 106 -0.43 -7.41 1.15
CA ILE A 106 -1.71 -7.87 1.69
C ILE A 106 -2.08 -9.25 1.12
N ASN A 107 -1.86 -9.46 -0.18
CA ASN A 107 -2.16 -10.69 -0.89
C ASN A 107 -1.09 -10.96 -1.96
N SER A 108 -0.22 -11.93 -1.68
CA SER A 108 0.84 -12.35 -2.60
C SER A 108 0.33 -12.99 -3.89
N GLU A 109 -0.93 -13.47 -3.90
CA GLU A 109 -1.55 -14.13 -5.05
C GLU A 109 -2.44 -13.19 -5.88
N VAL A 110 -2.25 -11.87 -5.73
CA VAL A 110 -3.07 -10.90 -6.46
C VAL A 110 -2.94 -11.12 -7.98
N SER A 111 -4.07 -11.36 -8.62
CA SER A 111 -4.14 -11.70 -10.05
C SER A 111 -4.02 -10.45 -10.92
N GLY A 112 -3.56 -10.62 -12.16
CA GLY A 112 -3.47 -9.53 -13.13
C GLY A 112 -2.21 -8.67 -13.02
N ILE A 113 -1.23 -9.07 -12.19
CA ILE A 113 0.10 -8.45 -12.23
C ILE A 113 0.86 -8.99 -13.45
N PRO A 114 1.41 -8.12 -14.32
CA PRO A 114 2.33 -8.55 -15.37
C PRO A 114 3.56 -9.26 -14.78
N PRO A 115 4.05 -10.38 -15.35
CA PRO A 115 5.21 -11.09 -14.83
C PRO A 115 6.48 -10.24 -14.69
N SER A 116 6.58 -9.15 -15.46
CA SER A 116 7.69 -8.19 -15.39
C SER A 116 7.67 -7.28 -14.17
N MET A 117 6.58 -7.28 -13.40
CA MET A 117 6.38 -6.44 -12.21
C MET A 117 6.39 -7.25 -10.91
N ILE A 118 6.38 -8.58 -11.00
CA ILE A 118 6.57 -9.51 -9.87
C ILE A 118 8.06 -9.66 -9.60
#